data_AF-A0A5C8VQK3-F1
#
_entry.id   AF-A0A5C8VQK3-F1
#
_cell.length_a   1.000
_cell.length_b   1.000
_cell.length_c   1.000
_cell.angle_alpha   90.00
_cell.angle_beta   90.00
_cell.angle_gamma   90.00
#
_symmetry.space_group_name_H-M   'P 1'
#
loop_
_entity.id
_entity.type
_entity.pdbx_description
1 polymer ?
#
loop_
_entity_poly.entity_id
_entity_poly.type
_entity_poly.pdbx_seq_one_letter_code
_entity_poly.pdbx_strand_id
1 'polypeptide(L)'
;MMTESEIRTIASEILARTLGSSGYERVEVHPGFDHSGEPSLFLKAVFKPGSGVTDGGRLNGANADLRMQLLERGEDRFPYLNVEYPDDEVLTDDECGNP
;
A
#
# COMPACT_ATOMS: atom_id res chain seq x y z
N MET A 1 -7.97 15.32 -9.08
CA MET A 1 -7.55 14.75 -7.79
C MET A 1 -8.72 14.03 -7.16
N MET A 2 -8.53 12.76 -6.84
CA MET A 2 -9.56 11.87 -6.34
C MET A 2 -9.69 11.97 -4.81
N THR A 3 -10.86 11.61 -4.30
CA THR A 3 -11.10 11.50 -2.86
C THR A 3 -10.46 10.23 -2.31
N GLU A 4 -10.19 10.22 -1.00
CA GLU A 4 -9.66 9.03 -0.31
C GLU A 4 -10.56 7.81 -0.49
N SER A 5 -11.89 8.00 -0.46
CA SER A 5 -12.87 6.92 -0.64
C SER A 5 -12.83 6.31 -2.05
N GLU A 6 -12.66 7.14 -3.09
CA GLU A 6 -12.53 6.65 -4.47
C GLU A 6 -11.22 5.88 -4.65
N ILE A 7 -10.11 6.41 -4.13
CA ILE A 7 -8.80 5.77 -4.18
C ILE A 7 -8.82 4.44 -3.43
N ARG A 8 -9.40 4.40 -2.23
CA ARG A 8 -9.54 3.18 -1.44
C ARG A 8 -10.36 2.12 -2.16
N THR A 9 -11.42 2.52 -2.88
CA THR A 9 -12.24 1.58 -3.66
C THR A 9 -11.41 0.94 -4.78
N ILE A 10 -10.71 1.75 -5.57
CA ILE A 10 -9.86 1.27 -6.66
C ILE A 10 -8.71 0.39 -6.14
N ALA A 11 -8.03 0.86 -5.08
CA ALA A 11 -6.94 0.11 -4.47
C ALA A 11 -7.43 -1.23 -3.93
N SER A 12 -8.60 -1.25 -3.28
CA SER A 12 -9.16 -2.50 -2.73
C SER A 12 -9.46 -3.52 -3.83
N GLU A 13 -10.04 -3.09 -4.95
CA GLU A 13 -10.33 -3.97 -6.10
C GLU A 13 -9.07 -4.55 -6.73
N ILE A 14 -8.02 -3.73 -6.90
CA ILE A 14 -6.75 -4.15 -7.48
C ILE A 14 -6.05 -5.13 -6.54
N LEU A 15 -5.90 -4.76 -5.26
CA LEU A 15 -5.20 -5.58 -4.27
C LEU A 15 -5.93 -6.88 -3.96
N ALA A 16 -7.27 -6.88 -3.95
CA ALA A 16 -8.05 -8.11 -3.82
C ALA A 16 -7.79 -9.07 -4.98
N ARG A 17 -7.70 -8.56 -6.21
CA ARG A 17 -7.41 -9.38 -7.39
C ARG A 17 -5.99 -9.92 -7.41
N THR A 18 -4.99 -9.12 -7.03
CA THR A 18 -3.58 -9.50 -7.15
C THR A 18 -3.05 -10.25 -5.94
N LEU A 19 -3.48 -9.85 -4.73
CA LEU A 19 -2.96 -10.31 -3.44
C LEU A 19 -3.99 -11.11 -2.62
N GLY A 20 -5.23 -11.25 -3.09
CA GLY A 20 -6.27 -12.00 -2.38
C GLY A 20 -5.89 -13.46 -2.11
N SER A 21 -5.20 -14.12 -3.04
CA SER A 21 -4.69 -15.48 -2.84
C SER A 21 -3.59 -15.58 -1.79
N SER A 22 -2.94 -14.46 -1.47
CA SER A 22 -1.89 -14.35 -0.46
C SER A 22 -2.44 -13.91 0.91
N GLY A 23 -3.76 -13.73 1.04
CA GLY A 23 -4.39 -13.38 2.32
C GLY A 23 -4.67 -11.89 2.52
N TYR A 24 -4.64 -11.07 1.47
CA TYR A 24 -5.10 -9.67 1.55
C TYR A 24 -6.52 -9.57 2.14
N GLU A 25 -6.69 -8.67 3.10
CA GLU A 25 -7.97 -8.41 3.78
C GLU A 25 -8.53 -7.04 3.43
N ARG A 26 -7.72 -5.98 3.59
CA ARG A 26 -8.15 -4.59 3.41
C ARG A 26 -6.97 -3.67 3.09
N VAL A 27 -7.29 -2.48 2.61
CA VAL A 27 -6.32 -1.40 2.38
C VAL A 27 -6.73 -0.15 3.16
N GLU A 28 -5.76 0.44 3.83
CA GLU A 28 -5.84 1.78 4.39
C GLU A 28 -5.18 2.76 3.44
N VAL A 29 -5.77 3.93 3.24
CA VAL A 29 -5.26 4.96 2.33
C VAL A 29 -5.13 6.25 3.11
N HIS A 30 -3.93 6.82 3.08
CA HIS A 30 -3.62 8.08 3.74
C HIS A 30 -2.97 9.02 2.74
N PRO A 31 -3.65 10.11 2.35
CA PRO A 31 -3.01 11.22 1.67
C PRO A 31 -1.93 11.83 2.57
N GLY A 32 -0.81 12.23 1.98
CA GLY A 32 0.25 12.90 2.71
C GLY A 32 1.23 13.58 1.78
N PHE A 33 2.42 13.83 2.30
CA PHE A 33 3.56 14.36 1.56
C PHE A 33 4.73 13.39 1.71
N ASP A 34 5.48 13.18 0.65
CA ASP A 34 6.70 12.38 0.73
C ASP A 34 7.85 13.17 1.40
N HIS A 35 9.03 12.56 1.46
CA HIS A 35 10.20 13.16 2.08
C HIS A 35 10.68 14.46 1.40
N SER A 36 10.25 14.72 0.16
CA SER A 36 10.54 15.95 -0.59
C SER A 36 9.43 17.00 -0.49
N GLY A 37 8.34 16.69 0.21
CA GLY A 37 7.17 17.56 0.32
C GLY A 37 6.23 17.47 -0.89
N GLU A 38 6.34 16.43 -1.72
CA GLU A 38 5.42 16.23 -2.85
C GLU A 38 4.15 15.50 -2.39
N PRO A 39 2.96 15.98 -2.79
CA PRO A 39 1.70 15.30 -2.49
C PRO A 39 1.71 13.83 -2.96
N SER A 40 1.45 12.93 -2.03
CA SER A 40 1.58 11.48 -2.23
C SER A 40 0.44 10.70 -1.57
N LEU A 41 0.34 9.42 -1.92
CA LEU A 41 -0.62 8.48 -1.34
C LEU A 41 0.13 7.37 -0.63
N PHE A 42 -0.16 7.17 0.65
CA PHE A 42 0.37 6.06 1.43
C PHE A 42 -0.71 5.00 1.59
N LEU A 43 -0.49 3.84 1.00
CA LEU A 43 -1.40 2.71 1.03
C LEU A 43 -0.80 1.61 1.90
N LYS A 44 -1.58 1.11 2.84
CA LYS A 44 -1.21 -0.03 3.68
C LYS A 44 -2.15 -1.21 3.38
N ALA A 45 -1.62 -2.24 2.74
CA ALA A 45 -2.32 -3.50 2.52
C ALA A 45 -2.19 -4.38 3.77
N VAL A 46 -3.31 -4.61 4.46
CA VAL A 46 -3.38 -5.44 5.66
C VAL A 46 -3.77 -6.86 5.24
N PHE A 47 -2.98 -7.83 5.70
CA PHE A 47 -3.17 -9.26 5.46
C PHE A 47 -3.82 -9.95 6.66
N LYS A 48 -4.41 -11.12 6.42
CA LYS A 48 -4.97 -11.95 7.50
C LYS A 48 -3.86 -12.54 8.38
N PRO A 49 -4.12 -12.79 9.68
CA PRO A 49 -3.24 -13.61 10.50
C PRO A 49 -3.00 -14.99 9.85
N GLY A 50 -1.77 -15.48 9.95
CA GLY A 50 -1.30 -16.73 9.35
C GLY A 50 -1.06 -16.66 7.84
N SER A 51 -1.19 -15.48 7.22
CA SER A 51 -0.83 -15.30 5.81
C SER A 51 0.67 -15.45 5.62
N GLY A 52 1.08 -16.23 4.63
CA GLY A 52 2.48 -16.28 4.23
C GLY A 52 2.95 -14.95 3.62
N VAL A 53 4.26 -14.70 3.65
CA VAL A 53 4.84 -13.51 3.02
C VAL A 53 4.56 -13.52 1.52
N THR A 54 3.95 -12.43 1.05
CA THR A 54 3.70 -12.22 -0.37
C THR A 54 5.02 -12.00 -1.12
N ASP A 55 5.17 -12.68 -2.25
CA ASP A 55 6.32 -12.51 -3.15
C ASP A 55 6.47 -11.05 -3.63
N GLY A 56 7.72 -10.55 -3.64
CA GLY A 56 8.02 -9.17 -4.02
C GLY A 56 7.65 -8.83 -5.47
N GLY A 57 7.68 -9.80 -6.38
CA GLY A 57 7.21 -9.62 -7.76
C GLY A 57 5.71 -9.34 -7.83
N ARG A 58 4.90 -10.02 -7.00
CA ARG A 58 3.46 -9.75 -6.89
C ARG A 58 3.17 -8.38 -6.30
N LEU A 59 3.92 -7.96 -5.28
CA LEU A 59 3.76 -6.63 -4.68
C LEU A 59 4.14 -5.52 -5.66
N ASN A 60 5.25 -5.68 -6.38
CA ASN A 60 5.66 -4.74 -7.42
C ASN A 60 4.65 -4.66 -8.56
N GLY A 61 4.12 -5.80 -9.00
CA GLY A 61 3.05 -5.83 -10.01
C GLY A 61 1.78 -5.14 -9.53
N ALA A 62 1.36 -5.38 -8.28
CA ALA A 62 0.20 -4.71 -7.70
C ALA A 62 0.39 -3.19 -7.59
N ASN A 63 1.58 -2.72 -7.22
CA ASN A 63 1.88 -1.29 -7.13
C ASN A 63 1.92 -0.63 -8.52
N ALA A 64 2.46 -1.32 -9.52
CA ALA A 64 2.46 -0.84 -10.91
C ALA A 64 1.03 -0.72 -11.47
N ASP A 65 0.19 -1.75 -11.29
CA ASP A 65 -1.21 -1.74 -11.69
C ASP A 65 -1.99 -0.62 -11.00
N LEU A 66 -1.73 -0.42 -9.70
CA LEU A 66 -2.32 0.68 -8.93
C LEU A 66 -1.92 2.04 -9.50
N ARG A 67 -0.63 2.26 -9.76
CA ARG A 67 -0.14 3.52 -10.34
C ARG A 67 -0.79 3.81 -11.69
N MET A 68 -0.85 2.83 -12.57
CA MET A 68 -1.46 3.00 -13.90
C MET A 68 -2.94 3.38 -13.78
N GLN A 69 -3.71 2.64 -12.98
CA GLN A 69 -5.16 2.85 -12.86
C GLN A 69 -5.51 4.19 -12.21
N LEU A 70 -4.70 4.65 -11.25
CA LEU A 70 -4.86 5.97 -10.63
C LEU A 70 -4.55 7.10 -11.63
N LEU A 71 -3.44 6.98 -12.37
CA LEU A 71 -3.07 7.96 -13.41
C LEU A 71 -4.14 8.07 -14.50
N GLU A 72 -4.68 6.95 -14.99
CA GLU A 72 -5.74 6.93 -16.01
C GLU A 72 -7.02 7.64 -15.54
N ARG A 73 -7.23 7.79 -14.24
CA ARG A 73 -8.38 8.48 -13.62
C ARG A 73 -8.06 9.90 -13.16
N GLY A 74 -6.88 10.43 -13.51
CA GLY A 74 -6.47 11.78 -13.17
C GLY A 74 -6.03 11.95 -11.71
N GLU A 75 -5.51 10.89 -11.11
CA GLU A 75 -4.80 10.96 -9.84
C GLU A 75 -3.28 10.93 -10.06
N ASP A 76 -2.66 12.11 -9.94
CA ASP A 76 -1.25 12.33 -10.22
C ASP A 76 -0.34 11.95 -9.04
N ARG A 77 -0.88 11.89 -7.80
CA ARG A 77 -0.09 11.57 -6.60
C ARG A 77 0.47 10.15 -6.69
N PHE A 78 1.74 9.99 -6.34
CA PHE A 78 2.41 8.68 -6.38
C PHE A 78 1.87 7.77 -5.25
N PRO A 79 1.50 6.51 -5.54
CA PRO A 79 1.13 5.54 -4.52
C PRO A 79 2.36 4.80 -3.96
N TYR A 80 2.55 4.90 -2.65
CA TYR A 80 3.48 4.10 -1.88
C TYR A 80 2.71 2.94 -1.23
N LEU A 81 2.95 1.72 -1.71
CA LEU A 81 2.30 0.51 -1.19
C LEU A 81 3.21 -0.17 -0.16
N ASN A 82 2.76 -0.18 1.10
CA ASN A 82 3.33 -0.96 2.19
C ASN A 82 2.40 -2.12 2.56
N VAL A 83 2.97 -3.17 3.15
CA VAL A 83 2.22 -4.34 3.63
C VAL A 83 2.32 -4.45 5.14
N GLU A 84 1.25 -4.90 5.77
CA GLU A 84 1.20 -5.20 7.20
C GLU A 84 0.66 -6.63 7.38
N TYR A 85 1.48 -7.48 7.99
CA TYR A 85 1.07 -8.80 8.47
C TYR A 85 0.83 -8.70 9.98
N PRO A 86 -0.37 -9.03 10.49
CA PRO A 86 -0.69 -8.88 11.91
C PRO A 86 0.22 -9.68 12.86
N ASP A 87 0.86 -10.72 12.34
CA ASP A 87 1.75 -11.60 13.10
C ASP A 87 3.23 -11.22 12.96
N ASP A 88 3.57 -10.26 12.09
CA ASP A 88 4.93 -9.72 12.07
C ASP A 88 5.13 -8.90 13.34
N GLU A 89 6.16 -9.26 14.12
CA GLU A 89 6.71 -8.32 15.08
C GLU A 89 7.12 -7.08 14.29
N VAL A 90 6.49 -5.95 14.60
CA VAL A 90 6.97 -4.66 14.11
C VAL A 90 8.40 -4.56 14.61
N LEU A 91 9.37 -4.73 13.70
CA LEU A 91 10.72 -4.29 13.95
C LEU A 91 10.59 -2.77 14.12
N THR A 92 10.39 -2.33 15.35
CA THR A 92 10.61 -0.94 15.71
C THR A 92 12.04 -0.68 15.26
N ASP A 93 12.22 0.16 14.24
CA ASP A 93 13.54 0.64 13.87
C ASP A 93 14.26 0.99 15.16
N ASP A 94 15.32 0.24 15.45
CA ASP A 94 16.16 0.42 16.61
C ASP A 94 16.38 1.91 16.78
N GLU A 95 16.14 2.39 18.01
CA GLU A 95 16.46 3.73 18.43
C GLU A 95 17.79 4.14 17.78
N CYS A 96 17.77 5.15 16.92
CA CYS A 96 18.99 5.88 16.57
C CYS A 96 19.47 6.55 17.86
N GLY A 97 20.10 5.74 18.72
CA GLY A 97 20.90 6.17 19.85
C GLY A 97 22.03 7.00 19.26
N ASN A 98 21.84 8.31 19.29
CA ASN A 98 22.89 9.25 18.96
C ASN A 98 23.95 9.17 20.07
N PRO A 99 25.25 9.07 19.74
CA PRO A 99 26.34 8.98 20.73
C PRO A 99 26.44 10.19 21.66
#